data_AF-A0A4U0RSN4-F1
#
_entry.id   AF-A0A4U0RSN4-F1
#
_cell.length_a   1.000
_cell.length_b   1.000
_cell.length_c   1.000
_cell.angle_alpha   90.00
_cell.angle_beta   90.00
_cell.angle_gamma   90.00
#
_symmetry.space_group_name_H-M   'P 1'
#
loop_
_entity.id
_entity.type
_entity.pdbx_description
1 polymer ?
#
loop_
_entity_poly.entity_id
_entity_poly.type
_entity_poly.pdbx_seq_one_letter_code
_entity_poly.pdbx_strand_id
1 'polypeptide(L)'
;MSPTTAGPATRWSARKPPRPPGSSPSTRTPDQDFQRQALHLLEKAVQHGEATPKQLAYLTDRCLMHQGRPQIYGTQYTWGPNGVQPYLIADREQLDTRRTAVGLLPYAEYDAVIRLHYIPLPV
;
A
#
# COMPACT_ATOMS: atom_id res chain seq x y z
N MET A 1 -29.07 -10.66 -20.43
CA MET A 1 -29.09 -11.36 -19.14
C MET A 1 -27.65 -11.46 -18.66
N SER A 2 -27.37 -10.90 -17.49
CA SER A 2 -26.06 -10.78 -16.84
C SER A 2 -25.53 -12.14 -16.32
N PRO A 3 -24.39 -12.19 -15.59
CA PRO A 3 -23.00 -12.20 -16.07
C PRO A 3 -22.24 -13.47 -15.56
N THR A 4 -20.99 -13.70 -15.95
CA THR A 4 -20.16 -14.77 -15.37
C THR A 4 -18.80 -14.26 -14.90
N THR A 5 -18.74 -14.12 -13.57
CA THR A 5 -17.66 -14.50 -12.63
C THR A 5 -16.22 -14.02 -12.87
N ALA A 6 -15.82 -13.03 -12.07
CA ALA A 6 -14.44 -12.74 -11.74
C ALA A 6 -13.83 -13.87 -10.88
N GLY A 7 -12.64 -14.34 -11.25
CA GLY A 7 -11.88 -15.38 -10.56
C GLY A 7 -11.31 -14.95 -9.20
N PRO A 8 -10.91 -15.90 -8.34
CA PRO A 8 -10.69 -15.65 -6.93
C PRO A 8 -9.36 -14.92 -6.65
N ALA A 9 -9.43 -14.02 -5.67
CA ALA A 9 -8.29 -13.35 -5.06
C ALA A 9 -7.26 -14.36 -4.54
N THR A 10 -6.02 -14.21 -5.01
CA THR A 10 -4.87 -15.05 -4.64
C THR A 10 -4.70 -15.11 -3.13
N ARG A 11 -4.68 -16.32 -2.58
CA ARG A 11 -4.41 -16.61 -1.16
C ARG A 11 -2.92 -16.41 -0.88
N TRP A 12 -2.54 -15.29 -0.30
CA TRP A 12 -1.13 -14.97 -0.03
C TRP A 12 -0.64 -15.62 1.27
N SER A 13 0.31 -16.56 1.17
CA SER A 13 1.02 -17.13 2.32
C SER A 13 2.52 -16.84 2.19
N ALA A 14 3.02 -15.87 2.95
CA ALA A 14 4.44 -15.67 3.17
C ALA A 14 4.68 -15.45 4.67
N ARG A 15 5.48 -16.32 5.30
CA ARG A 15 5.86 -16.20 6.71
C ARG A 15 6.72 -14.95 6.91
N LYS A 16 6.45 -14.20 7.99
CA LYS A 16 7.29 -13.08 8.43
C LYS A 16 8.61 -13.59 9.03
N PRO A 17 9.74 -12.90 8.84
CA PRO A 17 10.97 -13.20 9.57
C PRO A 17 10.80 -12.90 11.07
N PRO A 18 11.50 -13.62 11.97
CA PRO A 18 11.43 -13.38 13.40
C PRO A 18 12.08 -12.04 13.79
N ARG A 19 11.55 -11.41 14.83
CA ARG A 19 12.12 -10.16 15.38
C ARG A 19 13.46 -10.45 16.07
N PRO A 20 14.44 -9.53 15.99
CA PRO A 20 15.67 -9.65 16.76
C PRO A 20 15.38 -9.49 18.27
N PRO A 21 16.08 -10.22 19.15
CA PRO A 21 15.92 -10.10 20.60
C PRO A 21 16.47 -8.76 21.11
N GLY A 22 15.71 -8.06 21.97
CA GLY A 22 16.18 -6.86 22.70
C GLY A 22 15.40 -5.55 22.53
N SER A 23 14.25 -5.53 21.82
CA SER A 23 13.46 -4.30 21.68
C SER A 23 12.50 -4.07 22.85
N SER A 24 12.84 -3.16 23.78
CA SER A 24 11.93 -2.60 24.79
C SER A 24 10.71 -1.88 24.16
N PRO A 25 9.53 -1.87 24.81
CA PRO A 25 8.29 -1.34 24.24
C PRO A 25 8.19 0.19 24.43
N SER A 26 8.95 0.98 23.67
CA SER A 26 8.61 2.40 23.44
C SER A 26 8.45 2.74 21.95
N THR A 27 8.52 1.75 21.07
CA THR A 27 8.32 1.93 19.63
C THR A 27 6.83 2.00 19.33
N ARG A 28 6.37 3.12 18.74
CA ARG A 28 5.05 3.28 18.10
C ARG A 28 4.93 2.25 16.97
N THR A 29 4.72 1.00 17.35
CA THR A 29 4.58 -0.11 16.42
C THR A 29 3.19 -0.01 15.84
N PRO A 30 3.04 0.02 14.50
CA PRO A 30 1.72 0.07 13.90
C PRO A 30 0.91 -1.15 14.37
N ASP A 31 -0.23 -0.89 15.01
CA ASP A 31 -1.19 -1.92 15.41
C ASP A 31 -1.75 -2.57 14.13
N GLN A 32 -1.30 -3.79 13.87
CA GLN A 32 -1.64 -4.49 12.64
C GLN A 32 -3.04 -5.10 12.69
N ASP A 33 -3.55 -5.40 13.88
CA ASP A 33 -4.93 -5.86 14.06
C ASP A 33 -5.89 -4.72 13.76
N PHE A 34 -5.62 -3.53 14.31
CA PHE A 34 -6.37 -2.33 13.98
C PHE A 34 -6.35 -2.02 12.48
N GLN A 35 -5.19 -2.11 11.83
CA GLN A 35 -5.08 -1.86 10.38
C GLN A 35 -5.85 -2.88 9.54
N ARG A 36 -5.81 -4.17 9.90
CA ARG A 36 -6.61 -5.20 9.23
C ARG A 36 -8.11 -4.93 9.39
N GLN A 37 -8.54 -4.56 10.60
CA GLN A 37 -9.94 -4.22 10.86
C GLN A 37 -10.37 -2.97 10.07
N ALA A 38 -9.55 -1.93 10.06
CA ALA A 38 -9.79 -0.72 9.28
C ALA A 38 -9.88 -1.03 7.78
N LEU A 39 -9.03 -1.92 7.27
CA LEU A 39 -9.06 -2.34 5.86
C LEU A 39 -10.38 -3.04 5.53
N HIS A 40 -10.82 -3.98 6.36
CA HIS A 40 -12.11 -4.68 6.18
C HIS A 40 -13.31 -3.75 6.22
N LEU A 41 -13.31 -2.77 7.15
CA LEU A 41 -14.36 -1.76 7.22
C LEU A 41 -14.36 -0.85 5.99
N LEU A 42 -13.17 -0.47 5.52
CA LEU A 42 -13.02 0.37 4.34
C LEU A 42 -13.46 -0.35 3.06
N GLU A 43 -13.18 -1.65 2.93
CA GLU A 43 -13.68 -2.48 1.84
C GLU A 43 -15.22 -2.44 1.76
N LYS A 44 -15.89 -2.59 2.92
CA LYS A 44 -17.36 -2.48 3.00
C LYS A 44 -17.86 -1.08 2.66
N ALA A 45 -17.19 -0.04 3.17
CA ALA A 45 -17.54 1.34 2.87
C ALA A 45 -17.43 1.64 1.37
N VAL A 46 -16.43 1.09 0.68
CA VAL A 46 -16.31 1.21 -0.79
C VAL A 46 -17.46 0.49 -1.50
N GLN A 47 -17.83 -0.72 -1.04
CA GLN A 47 -18.98 -1.45 -1.60
C GLN A 47 -20.30 -0.69 -1.42
N HIS A 48 -20.44 0.08 -0.34
CA HIS A 48 -21.61 0.93 -0.08
C HIS A 48 -21.52 2.33 -0.70
N GLY A 49 -20.40 2.68 -1.36
CA GLY A 49 -20.19 4.01 -1.94
C GLY A 49 -19.89 5.12 -0.91
N GLU A 50 -19.63 4.76 0.34
CA GLU A 50 -19.27 5.67 1.44
C GLU A 50 -17.78 6.04 1.43
N ALA A 51 -16.95 5.26 0.72
CA ALA A 51 -15.54 5.51 0.52
C ALA A 51 -15.12 5.26 -0.94
N THR A 52 -13.97 5.80 -1.32
CA THR A 52 -13.44 5.67 -2.68
C THR A 52 -12.51 4.45 -2.81
N PRO A 53 -12.49 3.77 -3.97
CA PRO A 53 -11.49 2.73 -4.27
C PRO A 53 -10.05 3.21 -4.08
N LYS A 54 -9.79 4.50 -4.34
CA LYS A 54 -8.52 5.16 -4.09
C LYS A 54 -8.10 5.14 -2.61
N GLN A 55 -9.01 5.44 -1.68
CA GLN A 55 -8.74 5.36 -0.24
C GLN A 55 -8.40 3.92 0.18
N LEU A 56 -9.11 2.94 -0.37
CA LEU A 56 -8.84 1.53 -0.13
C LEU A 56 -7.44 1.12 -0.63
N ALA A 57 -7.04 1.56 -1.83
CA ALA A 57 -5.71 1.32 -2.37
C ALA A 57 -4.58 1.84 -1.46
N TYR A 58 -4.73 3.06 -0.92
CA TYR A 58 -3.74 3.63 0.02
C TYR A 58 -3.61 2.82 1.31
N LEU A 59 -4.74 2.43 1.92
CA LEU A 59 -4.69 1.65 3.16
C LEU A 59 -4.13 0.24 2.91
N THR A 60 -4.45 -0.36 1.77
CA THR A 60 -3.92 -1.66 1.36
C THR A 60 -2.39 -1.64 1.30
N ASP A 61 -1.80 -0.69 0.59
CA ASP A 61 -0.35 -0.58 0.45
C ASP A 61 0.33 -0.29 1.80
N ARG A 62 -0.30 0.52 2.66
CA ARG A 62 0.20 0.76 4.03
C ARG A 62 0.22 -0.52 4.88
N CYS A 63 -0.84 -1.31 4.81
CA CYS A 63 -0.92 -2.59 5.51
C CYS A 63 0.18 -3.56 5.01
N LEU A 64 0.36 -3.65 3.69
CA LEU A 64 1.38 -4.50 3.07
C LEU A 64 2.80 -4.06 3.48
N MET A 65 3.08 -2.76 3.44
CA MET A 65 4.35 -2.20 3.89
C MET A 65 4.66 -2.58 5.36
N HIS A 66 3.71 -2.40 6.28
CA HIS A 66 3.90 -2.78 7.70
C HIS A 66 3.96 -4.30 7.93
N GLN A 67 3.51 -5.10 6.96
CA GLN A 67 3.67 -6.55 6.97
C GLN A 67 5.00 -6.99 6.36
N GLY A 68 5.82 -6.08 5.82
CA GLY A 68 7.05 -6.39 5.11
C GLY A 68 6.81 -6.97 3.71
N ARG A 69 5.66 -6.68 3.11
CA ARG A 69 5.20 -7.27 1.84
C ARG A 69 5.18 -6.23 0.73
N PRO A 70 5.47 -6.62 -0.53
CA PRO A 70 5.34 -5.74 -1.67
C PRO A 70 3.94 -5.08 -1.73
N GLN A 71 3.91 -3.77 -2.00
CA GLN A 71 2.68 -3.00 -2.24
C GLN A 71 2.13 -3.26 -3.64
N ILE A 72 0.82 -3.08 -3.83
CA ILE A 72 0.10 -3.39 -5.08
C ILE A 72 -0.04 -2.15 -5.96
N TYR A 73 -0.28 -0.98 -5.34
CA TYR A 73 -0.56 0.27 -6.04
C TYR A 73 0.62 1.26 -6.01
N GLY A 74 1.69 0.96 -5.25
CA GLY A 74 2.89 1.78 -5.21
C GLY A 74 2.72 3.13 -4.52
N THR A 75 1.84 3.23 -3.51
CA THR A 75 1.54 4.51 -2.86
C THR A 75 2.47 4.88 -1.71
N GLN A 76 3.17 3.90 -1.13
CA GLN A 76 4.00 4.08 0.06
C GLN A 76 5.46 4.30 -0.30
N TYR A 77 6.09 5.23 0.42
CA TYR A 77 7.49 5.58 0.29
C TYR A 77 8.21 5.49 1.63
N THR A 78 9.52 5.33 1.58
CA THR A 78 10.43 5.28 2.72
C THR A 78 11.59 6.25 2.49
N TRP A 79 12.25 6.65 3.57
CA TRP A 79 13.49 7.43 3.45
C TRP A 79 14.67 6.50 3.19
N GLY A 80 15.44 6.81 2.15
CA GLY A 80 16.71 6.17 1.83
C GLY A 80 17.86 7.18 1.83
N PRO A 81 19.09 6.73 1.55
CA PRO A 81 20.29 7.58 1.53
C PRO A 81 20.19 8.76 0.55
N ASN A 82 19.44 8.59 -0.53
CA ASN A 82 19.29 9.57 -1.61
C ASN A 82 17.93 10.31 -1.54
N GLY A 83 17.30 10.35 -0.36
CA GLY A 83 15.98 10.95 -0.15
C GLY A 83 14.85 9.91 -0.22
N VAL A 84 13.66 10.37 -0.64
CA VAL A 84 12.46 9.52 -0.67
C VAL A 84 12.57 8.45 -1.77
N GLN A 85 12.27 7.20 -1.42
CA GLN A 85 12.26 6.06 -2.33
C GLN A 85 10.98 5.23 -2.17
N PRO A 86 10.40 4.71 -3.25
CA PRO A 86 9.20 3.88 -3.16
C PRO A 86 9.51 2.60 -2.38
N TYR A 87 8.57 2.15 -1.56
CA TYR A 87 8.65 0.81 -0.98
C TYR A 87 8.50 -0.27 -2.09
N LEU A 88 8.86 -1.53 -1.80
CA LEU A 88 8.84 -2.61 -2.78
C LEU A 88 7.46 -2.76 -3.44
N ILE A 89 7.37 -2.73 -4.77
CA ILE A 89 6.12 -2.83 -5.54
C ILE A 89 6.01 -4.21 -6.17
N ALA A 90 4.88 -4.88 -5.99
CA ALA A 90 4.53 -6.11 -6.70
C ALA A 90 4.23 -5.79 -8.17
N ASP A 91 4.77 -6.58 -9.09
CA ASP A 91 4.42 -6.58 -10.52
C ASP A 91 4.24 -5.16 -11.10
N ARG A 92 5.37 -4.54 -11.45
CA ARG A 92 5.42 -3.17 -11.98
C ARG A 92 4.77 -3.03 -13.35
N GLU A 93 4.67 -4.11 -14.12
CA GLU A 93 4.11 -4.08 -15.48
C GLU A 93 2.59 -3.80 -15.43
N GLN A 94 1.89 -4.39 -14.46
CA GLN A 94 0.45 -4.20 -14.28
C GLN A 94 0.09 -3.06 -13.32
N LEU A 95 1.08 -2.29 -12.87
CA LEU A 95 0.89 -1.26 -11.84
C LEU A 95 -0.08 -0.18 -12.30
N ASP A 96 0.14 0.39 -13.49
CA ASP A 96 -0.68 1.49 -13.99
C ASP A 96 -2.10 1.04 -14.31
N THR A 97 -2.28 -0.18 -14.83
CA THR A 97 -3.61 -0.77 -15.02
C THR A 97 -4.40 -0.85 -13.69
N ARG A 98 -3.75 -1.31 -12.61
CA ARG A 98 -4.37 -1.35 -11.28
C ARG A 98 -4.67 0.06 -10.75
N ARG A 99 -3.76 1.01 -10.98
CA ARG A 99 -3.92 2.42 -10.54
C ARG A 99 -5.07 3.11 -11.26
N THR A 100 -5.18 2.96 -12.58
CA THR A 100 -6.30 3.50 -13.37
C THR A 100 -7.64 2.94 -12.90
N ALA A 101 -7.72 1.63 -12.63
CA ALA A 101 -8.96 0.99 -12.17
C ALA A 101 -9.51 1.56 -10.84
N VAL A 102 -8.64 2.13 -10.00
CA VAL A 102 -9.03 2.75 -8.71
C VAL A 102 -8.99 4.28 -8.72
N GLY A 103 -8.75 4.91 -9.87
CA GLY A 103 -8.69 6.38 -10.01
C GLY A 103 -7.40 7.02 -9.47
N LEU A 104 -6.29 6.30 -9.46
CA LEU A 104 -4.96 6.83 -9.18
C LEU A 104 -4.28 7.31 -10.47
N LEU A 105 -3.44 8.34 -10.34
CA LEU A 105 -2.57 8.81 -11.42
C LEU A 105 -1.63 7.70 -11.90
N PRO A 106 -1.13 7.70 -13.14
CA PRO A 106 -0.01 6.86 -13.54
C PRO A 106 1.16 6.96 -12.54
N TYR A 107 1.88 5.87 -12.34
CA TYR A 107 2.89 5.77 -11.30
C TYR A 107 4.03 6.76 -11.51
N ALA A 108 4.48 6.97 -12.75
CA ALA A 108 5.54 7.91 -13.07
C ALA A 108 5.17 9.36 -12.69
N GLU A 109 3.93 9.78 -12.98
CA GLU A 109 3.44 11.11 -12.59
C GLU A 109 3.35 11.25 -11.07
N TYR A 110 2.86 10.20 -10.41
CA TYR A 110 2.77 10.20 -8.95
C TYR A 110 4.14 10.23 -8.28
N ASP A 111 5.12 9.45 -8.77
CA ASP A 111 6.50 9.46 -8.27
C ASP A 111 7.14 10.85 -8.46
N ALA A 112 6.91 11.52 -9.58
CA ALA A 112 7.36 12.89 -9.80
C ALA A 112 6.78 13.86 -8.76
N VAL A 113 5.47 13.79 -8.49
CA VAL A 113 4.80 14.62 -7.45
C VAL A 113 5.40 14.37 -6.07
N ILE A 114 5.63 13.10 -5.71
CA ILE A 114 6.22 12.74 -4.42
C ILE A 114 7.64 13.30 -4.31
N ARG A 115 8.48 13.16 -5.34
CA ARG A 115 9.85 13.70 -5.32
C ARG A 115 9.88 15.22 -5.22
N LEU A 116 8.95 15.91 -5.87
CA LEU A 116 8.83 17.37 -5.75
C LEU A 116 8.39 17.81 -4.35
N HIS A 117 7.56 17.02 -3.67
CA HIS A 117 7.10 17.34 -2.32
C HIS A 117 8.15 17.02 -1.25
N TYR A 118 8.97 15.99 -1.46
CA TYR A 118 10.01 15.54 -0.54
C TYR A 118 11.42 15.80 -1.08
N ILE A 119 11.65 16.99 -1.63
CA ILE A 119 13.00 17.44 -1.99
C ILE A 119 13.85 17.44 -0.71
N PRO A 120 14.97 16.71 -0.66
CA PRO A 120 15.88 16.80 0.48
C PRO A 120 16.39 18.24 0.58
N LEU A 121 16.25 18.85 1.76
CA LEU A 121 16.81 20.17 2.00
C LEU A 121 18.33 20.13 1.71
N PRO A 122 18.88 21.14 1.03
CA PRO A 122 20.33 21.22 0.88
C PRO A 122 20.96 21.25 2.29
N VAL A 123 21.91 20.35 2.51
CA VAL A 123 22.75 20.29 3.72
C VAL A 123 23.80 21.39 3.71
#